data_AF-R5D4F8-F1
#
_entry.id   AF-R5D4F8-F1
#
_cell.length_a   1.000
_cell.length_b   1.000
_cell.length_c   1.000
_cell.angle_alpha   90.00
_cell.angle_beta   90.00
_cell.angle_gamma   90.00
#
_symmetry.space_group_name_H-M   'P 1'
#
loop_
_entity.id
_entity.type
_entity.pdbx_description
1 polymer ?
#
loop_
_entity_poly.entity_id
_entity_poly.type
_entity_poly.pdbx_seq_one_letter_code
_entity_poly.pdbx_strand_id
1 'polypeptide(L)'
;MMDGMIGETIIVPPDANLNFESASEFKKVLSWGAEIQFDWKGHSYGVIRYGTNNKITAYEIYKPETEKVYETPDDALEFMLGEDKLRDVITKVEVTERTL
;
A
#
# COMPACT_ATOMS: atom_id res chain seq x y z
N MET A 1 -8.92 -28.20 -21.63
CA MET A 1 -9.30 -26.86 -21.16
C MET A 1 -9.30 -26.92 -19.64
N MET A 2 -8.27 -26.37 -19.02
CA MET A 2 -8.22 -26.13 -17.58
C MET A 2 -7.99 -24.64 -17.44
N ASP A 3 -8.99 -23.96 -16.91
CA ASP A 3 -8.94 -22.57 -16.52
C ASP A 3 -8.03 -22.52 -15.30
N GLY A 4 -6.74 -22.25 -15.53
CA GLY A 4 -5.77 -22.06 -14.47
C GLY A 4 -6.02 -20.70 -13.87
N MET A 5 -6.66 -20.66 -12.70
CA MET A 5 -6.64 -19.47 -11.84
C MET A 5 -5.17 -19.04 -11.71
N ILE A 6 -4.84 -17.89 -12.30
CA ILE A 6 -3.57 -17.23 -12.06
C ILE A 6 -3.61 -16.76 -10.60
N GLY A 7 -3.09 -17.60 -9.70
CA GLY A 7 -2.88 -17.18 -8.32
C GLY A 7 -1.98 -15.96 -8.33
N GLU A 8 -2.48 -14.85 -7.80
CA GLU A 8 -1.75 -13.62 -7.54
C GLU A 8 -0.39 -13.98 -6.96
N THR A 9 0.68 -13.50 -7.59
CA THR A 9 2.03 -13.72 -7.06
C THR A 9 2.17 -12.84 -5.84
N ILE A 10 1.76 -13.36 -4.68
CA ILE A 10 2.11 -12.77 -3.40
C ILE A 10 3.63 -12.90 -3.32
N ILE A 11 4.34 -11.78 -3.41
CA ILE A 11 5.75 -11.74 -2.99
C ILE A 11 5.72 -11.80 -1.47
N VAL A 12 5.48 -13.00 -0.93
CA VAL A 12 5.73 -13.28 0.48
C VAL A 12 7.24 -13.35 0.61
N PRO A 13 7.90 -12.42 1.32
CA PRO A 13 9.29 -12.62 1.67
C PRO A 13 9.43 -13.96 2.43
N PRO A 14 10.55 -14.69 2.26
CA PRO A 14 10.73 -16.06 2.75
C PRO A 14 10.50 -16.25 4.26
N ASP A 15 10.41 -15.14 5.00
CA ASP A 15 10.32 -14.97 6.44
C ASP A 15 8.99 -14.35 6.91
N ALA A 16 7.98 -14.22 6.03
CA ALA A 16 6.63 -13.72 6.31
C ALA A 16 6.53 -12.26 6.80
N ASN A 17 7.64 -11.51 6.82
CA ASN A 17 7.66 -10.11 7.20
C ASN A 17 7.26 -9.21 6.01
N LEU A 18 6.02 -8.74 5.98
CA LEU A 18 5.52 -7.90 4.89
C LEU A 18 6.03 -6.44 4.94
N ASN A 19 6.71 -6.03 6.02
CA ASN A 19 7.14 -4.64 6.20
C ASN A 19 8.16 -4.21 5.14
N PHE A 20 8.08 -2.94 4.76
CA PHE A 20 9.04 -2.34 3.85
C PHE A 20 10.35 -2.01 4.56
N GLU A 21 11.48 -2.37 3.95
CA GLU A 21 12.80 -1.95 4.42
C GLU A 21 13.08 -0.48 4.08
N SER A 22 12.43 0.05 3.04
CA SER A 22 12.60 1.43 2.60
C SER A 22 11.38 2.00 1.89
N ALA A 23 11.25 3.34 1.91
CA ALA A 23 10.26 4.05 1.10
C ALA A 23 10.44 3.78 -0.41
N SER A 24 11.67 3.50 -0.87
CA SER A 24 11.94 3.13 -2.26
C SER A 24 11.33 1.77 -2.62
N GLU A 25 11.36 0.80 -1.71
CA GLU A 25 10.70 -0.50 -1.89
C GLU A 25 9.19 -0.33 -2.00
N PHE A 26 8.59 0.42 -1.08
CA PHE A 26 7.16 0.79 -1.12
C PHE A 26 6.76 1.39 -2.47
N LYS A 27 7.50 2.41 -2.94
CA LYS A 27 7.25 3.05 -4.23
C LYS A 27 7.37 2.08 -5.40
N LYS A 28 8.36 1.18 -5.35
CA LYS A 28 8.61 0.19 -6.40
C LYS A 28 7.44 -0.78 -6.52
N VAL A 29 6.94 -1.33 -5.41
CA VAL A 29 5.81 -2.26 -5.49
C VAL A 29 4.50 -1.57 -5.90
N LEU A 30 4.25 -0.35 -5.43
CA LEU A 30 3.10 0.45 -5.91
C LEU A 30 3.19 0.72 -7.41
N SER A 31 4.39 0.96 -7.95
CA SER A 31 4.58 1.15 -9.39
C SER A 31 4.21 -0.09 -10.21
N TRP A 32 4.27 -1.28 -9.60
CA TRP A 32 3.88 -2.56 -10.19
C TRP A 32 2.39 -2.87 -10.06
N GLY A 33 1.64 -2.04 -9.34
CA GLY A 33 0.20 -2.23 -9.13
C GLY A 33 -0.19 -2.79 -7.77
N ALA A 34 0.74 -2.87 -6.81
CA ALA A 34 0.45 -3.46 -5.52
C ALA A 34 -0.73 -2.79 -4.80
N GLU A 35 -1.52 -3.61 -4.12
CA GLU A 35 -2.45 -3.17 -3.09
C GLU A 35 -1.82 -3.46 -1.73
N ILE A 36 -1.81 -2.45 -0.85
CA ILE A 36 -1.11 -2.50 0.42
C ILE A 36 -2.08 -2.13 1.53
N GLN A 37 -2.15 -2.97 2.56
CA GLN A 37 -2.78 -2.63 3.84
C GLN A 37 -1.77 -2.66 4.97
N PHE A 38 -1.89 -1.71 5.90
CA PHE A 38 -1.02 -1.65 7.07
C PHE A 38 -1.71 -0.96 8.25
N ASP A 39 -1.22 -1.27 9.45
CA ASP A 39 -1.65 -0.66 10.70
C ASP A 39 -0.62 0.36 11.20
N TRP A 40 -1.11 1.50 11.68
CA TRP A 40 -0.33 2.51 12.36
C TRP A 40 -1.11 3.11 13.53
N LYS A 41 -0.54 3.03 14.74
CA LYS A 41 -1.11 3.59 15.98
C LYS A 41 -2.59 3.18 16.23
N GLY A 42 -2.97 1.96 15.87
CA GLY A 42 -4.32 1.43 16.09
C GLY A 42 -5.33 1.77 14.99
N HIS A 43 -4.87 2.34 13.88
CA HIS A 43 -5.67 2.62 12.69
C HIS A 43 -5.14 1.83 11.50
N SER A 44 -6.05 1.32 10.67
CA SER A 44 -5.72 0.57 9.46
C SER A 44 -5.86 1.47 8.22
N TYR A 45 -4.94 1.33 7.29
CA TYR A 45 -4.86 2.15 6.08
C TYR A 45 -4.68 1.29 4.84
N GLY A 46 -5.22 1.77 3.72
CA GLY A 46 -5.02 1.20 2.40
C GLY A 46 -4.25 2.15 1.50
N VAL A 47 -3.31 1.63 0.71
CA VAL A 47 -2.71 2.33 -0.44
C VAL A 47 -2.77 1.39 -1.62
N ILE A 48 -3.60 1.74 -2.61
CA ILE A 48 -3.89 0.89 -3.76
C ILE A 48 -3.75 1.67 -5.06
N ARG A 49 -3.55 0.94 -6.16
CA ARG A 49 -3.69 1.53 -7.50
C ARG A 49 -5.13 1.33 -7.96
N TYR A 50 -5.87 2.43 -8.13
CA TYR A 50 -7.29 2.36 -8.48
C TYR A 50 -7.60 3.02 -9.84
N GLY A 51 -8.46 2.35 -10.63
CA GLY A 51 -9.09 2.90 -11.84
C GLY A 51 -8.24 2.88 -13.13
N THR A 52 -8.81 3.41 -14.23
CA THR A 52 -8.26 3.36 -15.59
C THR A 52 -7.05 4.28 -15.83
N ASN A 53 -6.70 5.12 -14.85
CA ASN A 53 -5.67 6.16 -15.00
C ASN A 53 -4.40 5.88 -14.20
N ASN A 54 -4.25 4.67 -13.64
CA ASN A 54 -3.04 4.27 -12.92
C ASN A 54 -2.68 5.14 -11.71
N LYS A 55 -3.65 5.88 -11.16
CA LYS A 55 -3.50 6.74 -9.99
C LYS A 55 -3.44 5.92 -8.70
N ILE A 56 -2.90 6.54 -7.65
CA ILE A 56 -2.73 5.90 -6.35
C ILE A 56 -3.72 6.51 -5.38
N THR A 57 -4.51 5.66 -4.74
CA THR A 57 -5.48 6.07 -3.74
C THR A 57 -5.00 5.63 -2.37
N ALA A 58 -4.95 6.56 -1.42
CA ALA A 58 -4.66 6.27 -0.02
C ALA A 58 -5.83 6.70 0.87
N TYR A 59 -6.15 5.90 1.87
CA TYR A 59 -7.30 6.11 2.76
C TYR A 59 -7.11 5.38 4.10
N GLU A 60 -7.80 5.84 5.13
CA GLU A 60 -8.04 5.08 6.36
C GLU A 60 -9.24 4.14 6.14
N ILE A 61 -9.13 2.88 6.54
CA ILE A 61 -10.17 1.86 6.33
C ILE A 61 -11.46 2.27 7.07
N TYR A 62 -12.61 2.04 6.43
CA TYR A 62 -13.95 2.46 6.87
C TYR A 62 -14.18 3.98 6.99
N LYS A 63 -13.25 4.80 6.47
CA LYS A 63 -13.38 6.27 6.45
C LYS A 63 -13.17 6.84 5.05
N PRO A 64 -14.14 6.65 4.13
CA PRO A 64 -14.03 7.12 2.75
C PRO A 64 -13.78 8.63 2.62
N GLU A 65 -14.16 9.42 3.63
CA GLU A 65 -13.89 10.86 3.69
C GLU A 65 -12.39 11.21 3.79
N THR A 66 -11.53 10.24 4.13
CA THR A 66 -10.08 10.42 4.19
C THR A 66 -9.39 10.17 2.85
N GLU A 67 -10.13 9.67 1.85
CA GLU A 67 -9.57 9.27 0.56
C GLU A 67 -8.82 10.42 -0.13
N LYS A 68 -7.59 10.13 -0.56
CA LYS A 68 -6.80 11.03 -1.39
C LYS A 68 -6.23 10.28 -2.58
N VAL A 69 -6.26 10.96 -3.73
CA VAL A 69 -5.76 10.44 -5.00
C VAL A 69 -4.49 11.19 -5.39
N TYR A 70 -3.46 10.43 -5.75
CA TYR A 70 -2.13 10.89 -6.08
C TYR A 70 -1.71 10.45 -7.48
N GLU A 71 -0.86 11.25 -8.11
CA GLU A 71 -0.35 10.96 -9.47
C GLU A 71 0.80 9.95 -9.43
N THR A 72 1.64 9.97 -8.39
CA THR A 72 2.82 9.10 -8.29
C THR A 72 2.95 8.42 -6.92
N PRO A 73 3.73 7.31 -6.83
CA PRO A 73 4.03 6.70 -5.54
C PRO A 73 4.78 7.62 -4.57
N ASP A 74 5.54 8.59 -5.07
CA ASP A 74 6.23 9.55 -4.20
C ASP A 74 5.24 10.55 -3.58
N ASP A 75 4.25 11.00 -4.35
CA ASP A 75 3.20 11.89 -3.85
C ASP A 75 2.33 11.18 -2.79
N ALA A 76 2.08 9.88 -2.95
CA ALA A 76 1.32 9.10 -1.98
C ALA A 76 1.98 9.04 -0.59
N LEU A 77 3.31 9.22 -0.51
CA LEU A 77 4.02 9.31 0.78
C LEU A 77 3.66 10.58 1.58
N GLU A 78 2.98 11.56 0.98
CA GLU A 78 2.48 12.75 1.66
C GLU A 78 1.11 12.52 2.35
N PHE A 79 0.54 11.32 2.24
CA PHE A 79 -0.67 10.96 2.97
C PHE A 79 -0.44 11.00 4.49
N MET A 80 -1.42 11.54 5.20
CA MET A 80 -1.35 11.73 6.65
C MET A 80 -2.04 10.58 7.37
N LEU A 81 -1.33 9.95 8.30
CA LEU A 81 -1.81 8.90 9.19
C LEU A 81 -2.10 9.53 10.56
N GLY A 82 -3.18 10.30 10.63
CA GLY A 82 -3.41 11.22 11.74
C GLY A 82 -2.43 12.39 11.69
N GLU A 83 -1.52 12.48 12.67
CA GLU A 83 -0.51 13.55 12.75
C GLU A 83 0.81 13.20 12.06
N ASP A 84 1.05 11.92 11.74
CA ASP A 84 2.29 11.46 11.11
C ASP A 84 2.16 11.41 9.59
N LYS A 85 3.24 11.72 8.88
CA LYS A 85 3.29 11.58 7.43
C LYS A 85 3.75 10.17 7.05
N LEU A 86 3.11 9.55 6.06
CA LEU A 86 3.45 8.20 5.60
C LEU A 86 4.94 8.04 5.27
N ARG A 87 5.55 9.06 4.63
CA ARG A 87 7.00 9.15 4.35
C ARG A 87 7.88 8.84 5.57
N ASP A 88 7.48 9.27 6.75
CA ASP A 88 8.31 9.22 7.97
C ASP A 88 8.16 7.90 8.74
N VAL A 89 7.12 7.11 8.40
CA VAL A 89 6.71 5.94 9.19
C VAL A 89 6.56 4.66 8.37
N ILE A 90 6.61 4.69 7.03
CA ILE A 90 6.36 3.53 6.16
C ILE A 90 7.24 2.29 6.47
N THR A 91 8.44 2.47 7.03
CA THR A 91 9.31 1.36 7.44
C THR A 91 9.06 0.87 8.87
N LYS A 92 8.08 1.47 9.57
CA LYS A 92 7.72 1.23 10.97
C LYS A 92 6.28 0.77 11.15
N VAL A 93 5.43 0.93 10.12
CA VAL A 93 4.06 0.42 10.13
C VAL A 93 4.08 -1.10 10.20
N GLU A 94 2.98 -1.70 10.64
CA GLU A 94 2.77 -3.13 10.56
C GLU A 94 2.02 -3.42 9.26
N VAL A 95 2.72 -3.94 8.24
CA VAL A 95 2.09 -4.27 6.96
C VAL A 95 1.34 -5.58 7.12
N THR A 96 0.03 -5.54 6.89
CA THR A 96 -0.87 -6.68 7.08
C THR A 96 -1.17 -7.40 5.76
N GLU A 97 -1.18 -6.67 4.64
CA GLU A 97 -1.40 -7.24 3.31
C GLU A 97 -0.56 -6.55 2.24
N ARG A 98 -0.04 -7.34 1.30
CA ARG A 98 0.63 -6.91 0.06
C ARG A 98 0.25 -7.87 -1.06
N THR A 99 -0.60 -7.43 -1.98
CA THR A 99 -0.98 -8.19 -3.19
C THR A 99 -0.48 -7.46 -4.43
N LEU A 100 -0.27 -8.21 -5.54
CA LEU A 100 0.20 -7.70 -6.83
C LEU A 100 -0.80 -8.05 -7.94
#